data_AF-A0A917DMR2-F1
#
_entry.id   AF-A0A917DMR2-F1
#
_cell.length_a   1.000
_cell.length_b   1.000
_cell.length_c   1.000
_cell.angle_alpha   90.00
_cell.angle_beta   90.00
_cell.angle_gamma   90.00
#
_symmetry.space_group_name_H-M   'P 1'
#
loop_
_entity.id
_entity.type
_entity.pdbx_description
1 polymer ?
#
loop_
_entity_poly.entity_id
_entity_poly.type
_entity_poly.pdbx_seq_one_letter_code
_entity_poly.pdbx_strand_id
1 'polypeptide(L)'
;MDVQEKFILKESTPKKSNPLEHIMDVEEASLLWGLKPSYIKDLCRLRLEKEHKAVKKGKTWILDRNQPNPGKPEHPKNWRARKDKNQSID
;
A
#
# COMPACT_ATOMS: atom_id res chain seq x y z
N MET A 1 24.82 38.55 23.00
CA MET A 1 24.25 37.39 23.69
C MET A 1 22.88 37.86 24.18
N ASP A 2 21.75 37.53 23.58
CA ASP A 2 21.41 36.44 22.68
C ASP A 2 20.25 36.87 21.77
N VAL A 3 20.37 36.50 20.50
CA VAL A 3 19.33 36.69 19.50
C VAL A 3 18.36 35.52 19.65
N GLN A 4 17.24 35.72 20.32
CA GLN A 4 16.19 34.70 20.41
C GLN A 4 15.50 34.53 19.06
N GLU A 5 16.07 33.61 18.29
CA GLU A 5 15.38 32.47 17.69
C GLU A 5 14.14 32.78 16.82
N LYS A 6 14.43 33.05 15.54
CA LYS A 6 13.44 32.98 14.45
C LYS A 6 13.19 31.51 14.10
N PHE A 7 12.25 30.85 14.78
CA PHE A 7 11.62 29.63 14.29
C PHE A 7 10.11 29.87 14.15
N ILE A 8 9.74 30.70 13.18
CA ILE A 8 8.36 30.73 12.71
C ILE A 8 8.17 29.49 11.84
N LEU A 9 7.47 28.52 12.44
CA LEU A 9 6.90 27.35 11.81
C LEU A 9 6.34 27.74 10.44
N LYS A 10 6.88 27.15 9.39
CA LYS A 10 6.29 27.21 8.07
C LYS A 10 5.02 26.37 8.15
N GLU A 11 3.93 27.00 8.57
CA GLU A 11 2.59 26.43 8.45
C GLU A 11 2.33 26.20 6.97
N SER A 12 2.66 25.00 6.49
CA SER A 12 2.12 24.52 5.23
C SER A 12 0.63 24.34 5.47
N THR A 13 -0.17 25.23 4.91
CA THR A 13 -1.62 25.08 4.82
C THR A 13 -1.96 23.60 4.56
N PRO A 14 -3.01 23.02 5.17
CA PRO A 14 -3.44 21.69 4.81
C PRO A 14 -3.85 21.76 3.34
N LYS A 15 -2.92 21.41 2.45
CA LYS A 15 -3.19 21.27 1.02
C LYS A 15 -4.40 20.36 0.96
N LYS A 16 -5.50 20.84 0.37
CA LYS A 16 -6.62 19.97 0.01
C LYS A 16 -6.02 18.86 -0.84
N SER A 17 -5.80 17.71 -0.23
CA SER A 17 -5.21 16.55 -0.88
C SER A 17 -6.28 16.00 -1.79
N ASN A 18 -6.06 16.07 -3.10
CA ASN A 18 -6.95 15.43 -4.05
C ASN A 18 -6.91 13.92 -3.76
N PRO A 19 -8.05 13.27 -3.45
CA PRO A 19 -8.05 11.84 -3.11
C PRO A 19 -7.47 10.96 -4.22
N LEU A 20 -7.51 11.44 -5.46
CA LEU A 20 -6.91 10.75 -6.60
C LEU A 20 -5.38 10.70 -6.55
N GLU A 21 -4.72 11.61 -5.82
CA GLU A 21 -3.25 11.60 -5.63
C GLU A 21 -2.77 10.47 -4.70
N HIS A 22 -3.68 9.92 -3.89
CA HIS A 22 -3.42 8.79 -3.00
C HIS A 22 -3.76 7.44 -3.63
N ILE A 23 -4.31 7.45 -4.85
CA ILE A 23 -4.60 6.23 -5.58
C ILE A 23 -3.42 5.93 -6.49
N MET A 24 -3.03 4.66 -6.54
CA MET A 24 -2.01 4.19 -7.47
C MET A 24 -2.40 2.87 -8.13
N ASP A 25 -1.82 2.60 -9.30
CA ASP A 25 -1.94 1.32 -9.98
C ASP A 25 -0.80 0.34 -9.63
N VAL A 26 -0.75 -0.80 -10.32
CA VAL A 26 0.27 -1.83 -10.09
C VAL A 26 1.67 -1.37 -10.51
N GLU A 27 1.77 -0.62 -11.61
CA GLU A 27 3.07 -0.20 -12.15
C GLU A 27 3.68 0.87 -11.25
N GLU A 28 2.88 1.84 -10.79
CA GLU A 28 3.28 2.82 -9.79
C GLU A 28 3.67 2.16 -8.46
N ALA A 29 2.89 1.18 -8.00
CA ALA A 29 3.21 0.41 -6.80
C ALA A 29 4.50 -0.41 -6.96
N SER A 30 4.77 -0.93 -8.16
CA SER A 30 6.00 -1.64 -8.51
C SER A 30 7.22 -0.76 -8.31
N LEU A 31 7.14 0.47 -8.82
CA LEU A 31 8.19 1.48 -8.63
C LEU A 31 8.35 1.87 -7.16
N LEU A 32 7.23 2.16 -6.47
CA LEU A 32 7.24 2.60 -5.07
C LEU A 32 7.80 1.53 -4.11
N TRP A 33 7.46 0.27 -4.33
CA TRP A 33 7.81 -0.83 -3.44
C TRP A 33 9.03 -1.64 -3.89
N GLY A 34 9.54 -1.40 -5.10
CA GLY A 34 10.64 -2.17 -5.69
C GLY A 34 10.27 -3.64 -5.93
N LEU A 35 9.00 -3.92 -6.22
CA LEU A 35 8.47 -5.28 -6.40
C LEU A 35 8.03 -5.50 -7.84
N LYS A 36 8.19 -6.72 -8.37
CA LYS A 36 7.73 -7.04 -9.73
C LYS A 36 6.20 -6.81 -9.86
N PRO A 37 5.70 -6.21 -10.96
CA PRO A 37 4.26 -6.00 -11.16
C PRO A 37 3.44 -7.29 -11.06
N SER A 38 3.97 -8.41 -11.58
CA SER A 38 3.33 -9.73 -11.45
C SER A 38 3.17 -10.18 -10.00
N TYR A 39 4.19 -9.92 -9.17
CA TYR A 39 4.16 -10.24 -7.74
C TYR A 39 3.13 -9.37 -7.01
N ILE A 40 3.01 -8.09 -7.35
CA ILE A 40 1.98 -7.20 -6.79
C ILE A 40 0.58 -7.67 -7.20
N LYS A 41 0.34 -8.04 -8.46
CA LYS A 41 -0.96 -8.59 -8.90
C LYS A 41 -1.36 -9.82 -8.09
N ASP A 42 -0.40 -10.70 -7.80
CA ASP A 42 -0.63 -11.85 -6.92
C ASP A 42 -0.97 -11.44 -5.49
N LEU A 43 -0.25 -10.45 -4.92
CA LEU A 43 -0.55 -9.92 -3.59
C LEU A 43 -1.96 -9.31 -3.53
N CYS A 44 -2.35 -8.56 -4.55
CA CYS A 44 -3.69 -7.99 -4.65
C CYS A 44 -4.76 -9.07 -4.60
N ARG A 45 -4.66 -10.05 -5.51
CA ARG A 45 -5.62 -11.14 -5.67
C ARG A 45 -5.74 -12.03 -4.43
N LEU A 46 -4.62 -12.29 -3.77
CA LEU A 46 -4.58 -13.34 -2.76
C LEU A 46 -4.66 -12.81 -1.33
N ARG A 47 -4.35 -11.52 -1.11
CA ARG A 47 -4.29 -10.93 0.23
C ARG A 47 -4.90 -9.53 0.31
N LEU A 48 -4.36 -8.55 -0.41
CA LEU A 48 -4.69 -7.13 -0.19
C LEU A 48 -6.17 -6.83 -0.43
N GLU A 49 -6.83 -7.51 -1.36
CA GLU A 49 -8.27 -7.35 -1.57
C GLU A 49 -9.09 -7.73 -0.33
N LYS A 50 -8.73 -8.83 0.33
CA LYS A 50 -9.39 -9.28 1.58
C LYS A 50 -9.09 -8.36 2.76
N GLU A 51 -7.94 -7.70 2.74
CA GLU A 51 -7.55 -6.70 3.73
C GLU A 51 -8.10 -5.30 3.39
N HIS A 52 -8.95 -5.16 2.36
CA HIS A 52 -9.48 -3.87 1.88
C HIS A 52 -8.39 -2.84 1.51
N LYS A 53 -7.22 -3.34 1.12
CA LYS A 53 -6.02 -2.59 0.75
C LYS A 53 -5.81 -2.45 -0.76
N ALA A 54 -6.58 -3.22 -1.53
CA ALA A 54 -6.62 -3.18 -2.98
C ALA A 54 -8.05 -3.43 -3.47
N VAL A 55 -8.44 -2.83 -4.58
CA VAL A 55 -9.71 -3.13 -5.25
C VAL A 55 -9.50 -3.35 -6.74
N LYS A 56 -10.16 -4.35 -7.30
CA LYS A 56 -10.14 -4.59 -8.75
C LYS A 56 -11.25 -3.78 -9.42
N LYS A 57 -10.89 -2.97 -10.42
CA LYS A 57 -11.83 -2.24 -11.29
C LYS A 57 -11.52 -2.56 -12.75
N GLY A 58 -12.40 -3.34 -13.38
CA GLY A 58 -12.18 -3.86 -14.72
C GLY A 58 -10.93 -4.74 -14.81
N LYS A 59 -9.95 -4.29 -15.60
CA LYS A 59 -8.66 -4.99 -15.79
C LYS A 59 -7.55 -4.46 -14.85
N THR A 60 -7.82 -3.41 -14.10
CA THR A 60 -6.81 -2.69 -13.30
C THR A 60 -7.02 -2.94 -11.81
N TRP A 61 -5.91 -2.99 -11.08
CA TRP A 61 -5.90 -2.99 -9.61
C TRP A 61 -5.63 -1.58 -9.13
N ILE A 62 -6.43 -1.15 -8.16
CA ILE A 62 -6.34 0.15 -7.52
C ILE A 62 -5.85 -0.07 -6.09
N LEU A 63 -4.82 0.66 -5.72
CA LEU A 63 -4.11 0.56 -4.45
C LEU A 63 -4.06 1.93 -3.77
N ASP A 64 -4.07 1.96 -2.44
CA ASP A 64 -3.72 3.17 -1.69
C ASP A 64 -2.20 3.34 -1.66
N ARG A 65 -1.71 4.52 -2.07
CA ARG A 65 -0.30 4.90 -2.08
C ARG A 65 0.29 5.01 -0.67
N ASN A 66 -0.52 5.32 0.33
CA ASN A 66 -0.08 5.55 1.70
C ASN A 66 0.10 4.24 2.51
N GLN A 67 -0.32 3.11 1.96
CA GLN A 67 -0.23 1.83 2.66
C GLN A 67 1.21 1.30 2.73
N PRO A 68 1.57 0.52 3.77
CA PRO A 68 2.92 -0.01 3.92
C PRO A 68 3.27 -1.03 2.83
N ASN A 69 4.56 -1.12 2.48
CA ASN A 69 5.06 -2.08 1.48
C ASN A 69 4.69 -3.53 1.90
N PRO A 70 3.85 -4.22 1.11
CA PRO A 70 3.33 -5.55 1.44
C PRO A 70 4.36 -6.69 1.35
N GLY A 71 5.55 -6.43 0.81
CA GLY A 71 6.62 -7.40 0.56
C GLY A 71 7.75 -7.46 1.59
N LYS A 72 7.74 -6.64 2.64
CA LYS A 72 8.79 -6.65 3.68
C LYS A 72 8.73 -7.94 4.55
N PRO A 73 9.88 -8.45 5.06
CA PRO A 73 10.03 -9.79 5.66
C PRO A 73 9.40 -10.00 7.05
N GLU A 74 8.86 -8.97 7.69
CA GLU A 74 7.90 -9.12 8.80
C GLU A 74 6.64 -9.89 8.36
N HIS A 75 6.41 -9.99 7.05
CA HIS A 75 5.31 -10.73 6.47
C HIS A 75 5.68 -12.22 6.30
N PRO A 76 4.85 -13.18 6.74
CA PRO A 76 5.16 -14.60 6.67
C PRO A 76 5.60 -15.03 5.25
N LYS A 77 6.85 -15.51 5.15
CA LYS A 77 7.60 -15.89 3.93
C LYS A 77 6.92 -16.95 3.04
N ASN A 78 5.79 -17.48 3.48
CA ASN A 78 5.09 -18.62 2.92
C ASN A 78 3.57 -18.37 2.83
N TRP A 79 3.15 -17.11 2.66
CA TRP A 79 1.73 -16.76 2.48
C TRP A 79 1.07 -17.48 1.30
N ARG A 80 1.83 -17.77 0.21
CA ARG A 80 1.34 -18.56 -0.93
C ARG A 80 1.04 -20.03 -0.58
N ALA A 81 1.65 -20.58 0.48
CA ALA A 81 1.50 -21.98 0.89
C ALA A 81 0.36 -22.20 1.91
N ARG A 82 -0.31 -21.14 2.38
CA ARG A 82 -1.37 -21.25 3.43
C ARG A 82 -2.78 -21.54 2.89
N LYS A 83 -2.92 -21.98 1.64
CA LYS A 83 -4.24 -21.98 0.97
C LYS A 83 -5.23 -23.06 1.44
N ASP A 84 -4.85 -24.00 2.32
CA ASP A 84 -5.60 -25.26 2.46
C ASP A 84 -6.02 -25.67 3.88
N LYS A 85 -6.31 -24.75 4.83
CA LYS A 85 -6.72 -25.19 6.20
C LYS A 85 -8.04 -24.67 6.77
N ASN A 86 -8.82 -23.87 6.06
CA ASN A 86 -10.14 -23.41 6.55
C ASN A 86 -11.28 -23.81 5.60
N GLN A 87 -11.35 -25.09 5.26
CA GLN A 87 -12.53 -25.67 4.61
C GLN A 87 -12.86 -27.03 5.26
N SER A 88 -13.15 -27.02 6.56
CA SER A 88 -13.98 -28.02 7.24
C SER A 88 -14.28 -27.55 8.68
N ILE A 89 -15.39 -26.85 8.86
CA ILE A 89 -16.18 -26.93 10.09
C ILE A 89 -17.63 -27.04 9.61
N ASP A 90 -18.35 -28.00 10.19
CA ASP A 90 -19.54 -28.73 9.75
C ASP A 90 -20.65 -27.96 9.02
#